data_AF-A0A7S9VUV8-F1
#
_entry.id   AF-A0A7S9VUV8-F1
#
_cell.length_a   1.000
_cell.length_b   1.000
_cell.length_c   1.000
_cell.angle_alpha   90.00
_cell.angle_beta   90.00
_cell.angle_gamma   90.00
#
_symmetry.space_group_name_H-M   'P 1'
#
loop_
_entity.id
_entity.type
_entity.pdbx_description
1 polymer ?
#
loop_
_entity_poly.entity_id
_entity_poly.type
_entity_poly.pdbx_seq_one_letter_code
_entity_poly.pdbx_strand_id
1 'polypeptide(L)'
;MRFEDELEEAGEDAVRQNLALGRYGRGRGRDIAATAWLARKDQEREAASKAESLEIARSTKDAGWAAAEAARYAAREAKNANTIATLALVAAVIAIAVSIISTFLG
;
A
#
# COMPACT_ATOMS: atom_id res chain seq x y z
N MET A 1 17.56 -40.91 11.74
CA MET A 1 17.39 -39.46 11.53
C MET A 1 17.20 -39.23 10.05
N ARG A 2 16.18 -38.49 9.60
CA ARG A 2 16.05 -38.18 8.16
C ARG A 2 17.02 -37.05 7.83
N PHE A 3 17.57 -37.08 6.62
CA PHE A 3 18.50 -36.05 6.16
C PHE A 3 17.87 -34.64 6.16
N GLU A 4 16.57 -34.54 5.90
CA GLU A 4 15.84 -33.26 6.00
C GLU A 4 15.83 -32.69 7.42
N ASP A 5 15.77 -33.53 8.47
CA ASP A 5 15.80 -33.08 9.86
C ASP A 5 17.19 -32.49 10.20
N GLU A 6 18.26 -33.08 9.67
CA GLU A 6 19.63 -32.57 9.82
C GLU A 6 19.82 -31.22 9.12
N LEU A 7 19.16 -31.01 7.97
CA LEU A 7 19.18 -29.72 7.25
C LEU A 7 18.41 -28.64 8.02
N GLU A 8 17.28 -28.99 8.63
CA GLU A 8 16.48 -28.08 9.44
C GLU A 8 17.24 -27.65 10.70
N GLU A 9 17.92 -28.59 11.38
CA GLU A 9 18.74 -28.30 12.56
C GLU A 9 19.96 -27.44 12.22
N ALA A 10 20.61 -27.69 11.07
CA ALA A 10 21.74 -26.89 10.61
C ALA A 10 21.34 -25.46 10.19
N GLY A 11 20.14 -25.30 9.65
CA GLY A 11 19.63 -24.02 9.14
C GLY A 11 20.11 -23.68 7.72
N GLU A 12 19.34 -22.84 7.03
CA GLU A 12 19.52 -22.51 5.60
C GLU A 12 20.93 -22.02 5.25
N ASP A 13 21.49 -21.10 6.05
CA ASP A 13 22.80 -20.49 5.77
C ASP A 13 23.94 -21.51 5.89
N ALA A 14 23.88 -22.38 6.90
CA ALA A 14 24.86 -23.44 7.07
C ALA A 14 24.75 -24.47 5.94
N VAL A 15 23.53 -24.80 5.50
CA VAL A 15 23.30 -25.71 4.36
C VAL A 15 23.85 -25.12 3.06
N ARG A 16 23.61 -23.84 2.78
CA ARG A 16 24.18 -23.14 1.60
C ARG A 16 25.70 -23.14 1.63
N GLN A 17 26.29 -22.84 2.79
CA GLN A 17 27.75 -22.86 2.95
C GLN A 17 28.32 -24.27 2.77
N ASN A 18 27.69 -25.28 3.35
CA ASN A 18 28.11 -26.67 3.22
C ASN A 18 27.98 -27.19 1.78
N LEU A 19 26.96 -26.76 1.03
CA LEU A 19 26.82 -27.02 -0.40
C LEU A 19 27.94 -26.35 -1.22
N ALA A 20 28.23 -25.07 -0.97
CA ALA A 20 29.31 -24.35 -1.65
C ALA A 20 30.69 -25.02 -1.42
N LEU A 21 30.90 -25.53 -0.20
CA LEU A 21 32.10 -26.28 0.18
C LEU A 21 32.09 -27.74 -0.30
N GLY A 22 31.01 -28.22 -0.93
CA GLY A 22 30.89 -29.58 -1.45
C GLY A 22 30.83 -30.66 -0.38
N ARG A 23 30.49 -30.30 0.87
CA ARG A 23 30.49 -31.21 2.03
C ARG A 23 29.44 -32.33 1.95
N TYR A 24 28.42 -32.16 1.11
CA TYR A 24 27.41 -33.18 0.86
C TYR A 24 27.80 -34.18 -0.25
N GLY A 25 29.02 -34.06 -0.80
CA GLY A 25 29.48 -34.88 -1.91
C GLY A 25 28.87 -34.37 -3.21
N ARG A 26 29.57 -33.45 -3.87
CA ARG A 26 29.17 -32.77 -5.11
C ARG A 26 28.56 -33.75 -6.13
N GLY A 27 27.32 -33.49 -6.56
CA GLY A 27 26.61 -34.32 -7.54
C GLY A 27 26.10 -35.67 -7.03
N ARG A 28 26.12 -35.92 -5.71
CA ARG A 28 25.54 -37.13 -5.10
C ARG A 28 24.16 -36.85 -4.50
N GLY A 29 23.47 -37.91 -4.09
CA GLY A 29 22.11 -37.82 -3.56
C GLY A 29 21.91 -36.83 -2.41
N ARG A 30 22.91 -36.62 -1.54
CA ARG A 30 22.82 -35.63 -0.46
C ARG A 30 22.94 -34.18 -0.95
N ASP A 31 23.77 -33.93 -1.96
CA ASP A 31 23.91 -32.61 -2.61
C ASP A 31 22.61 -32.23 -3.34
N ILE A 32 22.01 -33.18 -4.05
CA ILE A 32 20.70 -33.02 -4.70
C ILE A 32 19.60 -32.77 -3.67
N ALA A 33 19.56 -33.55 -2.58
CA ALA A 33 18.55 -33.40 -1.54
C ALA A 33 18.68 -32.07 -0.79
N ALA A 34 19.89 -31.61 -0.48
CA ALA A 34 20.12 -30.31 0.15
C ALA A 34 19.74 -29.14 -0.78
N THR A 35 20.03 -29.27 -2.07
CA THR A 35 19.62 -28.28 -3.09
C THR A 35 18.09 -28.23 -3.24
N ALA A 36 17.42 -29.38 -3.29
CA ALA A 36 15.97 -29.46 -3.38
C ALA A 36 15.28 -28.90 -2.12
N TRP A 37 15.86 -29.16 -0.95
CA TRP A 37 15.36 -28.60 0.31
C TRP A 37 15.48 -27.07 0.34
N LEU A 38 16.61 -26.49 -0.08
CA LEU A 38 16.77 -25.04 -0.18
C LEU A 38 15.77 -24.43 -1.18
N ALA A 39 15.60 -25.05 -2.34
CA ALA A 39 14.64 -24.58 -3.34
C ALA A 39 13.20 -24.55 -2.80
N ARG A 40 12.82 -25.54 -1.98
CA ARG A 40 11.51 -25.58 -1.30
C ARG A 40 11.36 -24.41 -0.31
N LYS A 41 12.37 -24.16 0.52
CA LYS A 41 12.38 -23.03 1.47
C LYS A 41 12.30 -21.67 0.77
N ASP A 42 13.05 -21.50 -0.32
CA ASP A 42 13.01 -20.29 -1.13
C ASP A 42 11.63 -20.10 -1.78
N GLN A 43 11.01 -21.17 -2.28
CA GLN A 43 9.65 -21.12 -2.83
C GLN A 43 8.59 -20.77 -1.78
N GLU A 44 8.69 -21.31 -0.56
CA GLU A 44 7.81 -20.98 0.55
C GLU A 44 7.92 -19.49 0.94
N ARG A 45 9.15 -18.95 0.99
CA ARG A 45 9.38 -17.51 1.23
C ARG A 45 8.85 -16.63 0.12
N GLU A 46 9.05 -17.01 -1.14
CA GLU A 46 8.49 -16.27 -2.26
C GLU A 46 6.97 -16.27 -2.25
N ALA A 47 6.34 -17.39 -1.91
CA ALA A 47 4.88 -17.49 -1.82
C ALA A 47 4.34 -16.58 -0.69
N ALA A 48 5.00 -16.57 0.47
CA ALA A 48 4.67 -15.68 1.57
C ALA A 48 4.85 -14.20 1.18
N SER A 49 5.97 -13.85 0.55
CA SER A 49 6.26 -12.47 0.12
C SER A 49 5.30 -11.97 -0.97
N LYS A 50 4.89 -12.85 -1.90
CA LYS A 50 3.88 -12.54 -2.92
C LYS A 50 2.51 -12.32 -2.29
N ALA A 51 2.14 -13.10 -1.27
CA ALA A 51 0.89 -12.92 -0.54
C ALA A 51 0.85 -11.57 0.19
N GLU A 52 1.91 -11.22 0.94
CA GLU A 52 2.05 -9.91 1.57
C GLU A 52 2.03 -8.76 0.57
N SER A 53 2.77 -8.88 -0.53
CA SER A 53 2.81 -7.84 -1.57
C SER A 53 1.42 -7.59 -2.17
N LEU A 54 0.62 -8.65 -2.35
CA LEU A 54 -0.73 -8.56 -2.89
C LEU A 54 -1.70 -7.94 -1.88
N GLU A 55 -1.51 -8.20 -0.58
CA GLU A 55 -2.27 -7.56 0.50
C GLU A 55 -1.95 -6.07 0.61
N ILE A 56 -0.67 -5.69 0.58
CA ILE A 56 -0.22 -4.29 0.56
C ILE A 56 -0.78 -3.55 -0.66
N ALA A 57 -0.76 -4.18 -1.84
CA ALA A 57 -1.31 -3.61 -3.06
C ALA A 57 -2.83 -3.37 -2.97
N ARG A 58 -3.58 -4.28 -2.36
CA ARG A 58 -5.01 -4.11 -2.09
C ARG A 58 -5.27 -2.96 -1.12
N SER A 59 -4.57 -2.94 0.01
CA SER A 59 -4.67 -1.88 1.02
C SER A 59 -4.37 -0.49 0.42
N THR A 60 -3.34 -0.39 -0.42
CA THR A 60 -2.98 0.87 -1.10
C THR A 60 -4.06 1.32 -2.08
N LYS A 61 -4.68 0.39 -2.81
CA LYS A 61 -5.77 0.69 -3.73
C LYS A 61 -7.00 1.22 -2.99
N ASP A 62 -7.37 0.58 -1.87
CA ASP A 62 -8.52 0.99 -1.07
C ASP A 62 -8.29 2.34 -0.40
N ALA A 63 -7.08 2.58 0.13
CA ALA A 63 -6.69 3.88 0.66
C ALA A 63 -6.73 4.99 -0.40
N GLY A 64 -6.26 4.69 -1.62
CA GLY A 64 -6.34 5.62 -2.74
C GLY A 64 -7.78 5.96 -3.14
N TRP A 65 -8.68 4.97 -3.11
CA TRP A 65 -10.09 5.19 -3.42
C TRP A 65 -10.81 6.01 -2.34
N ALA A 66 -10.55 5.72 -1.06
CA ALA A 66 -11.07 6.50 0.06
C ALA A 66 -10.57 7.96 0.02
N ALA A 67 -9.29 8.18 -0.29
CA ALA A 67 -8.73 9.53 -0.44
C ALA A 67 -9.36 10.29 -1.62
N ALA A 68 -9.56 9.62 -2.76
CA ALA A 68 -10.22 10.22 -3.92
C ALA A 68 -11.67 10.61 -3.63
N GLU A 69 -12.40 9.77 -2.89
CA GLU A 69 -13.78 10.04 -2.51
C GLU A 69 -13.87 11.18 -1.48
N ALA A 70 -12.99 11.21 -0.47
CA ALA A 70 -12.90 12.31 0.48
C ALA A 70 -12.60 13.65 -0.23
N ALA A 71 -11.70 13.65 -1.21
CA ALA A 71 -11.40 14.84 -2.01
C ALA A 71 -12.61 15.31 -2.82
N ARG A 72 -13.42 14.38 -3.37
CA ARG A 72 -14.67 14.72 -4.07
C ARG A 72 -15.71 15.33 -3.14
N TYR A 73 -15.88 14.78 -1.94
CA TYR A 73 -16.76 15.35 -0.93
C TYR A 73 -16.32 16.76 -0.52
N ALA A 74 -15.04 16.94 -0.17
CA ALA A 74 -14.48 18.24 0.18
C ALA A 74 -14.65 19.27 -0.95
N ALA A 75 -14.41 18.87 -2.21
CA ALA A 75 -14.60 19.74 -3.36
C ALA A 75 -16.07 20.14 -3.57
N ARG A 76 -17.03 19.25 -3.31
CA ARG A 76 -18.46 19.59 -3.36
C ARG A 76 -18.84 20.57 -2.26
N GLU A 77 -18.35 20.36 -1.05
CA GLU A 77 -18.63 21.23 0.09
C GLU A 77 -18.04 22.64 -0.11
N ALA A 78 -16.80 22.72 -0.63
CA ALA A 78 -16.19 23.99 -1.02
C ALA A 78 -16.98 24.72 -2.12
N LYS A 79 -17.52 24.00 -3.12
CA LYS A 79 -18.39 24.60 -4.15
C LYS A 79 -19.68 25.16 -3.56
N ASN A 80 -20.30 24.45 -2.63
CA ASN A 80 -21.51 24.92 -1.94
C ASN A 80 -21.22 26.17 -1.10
N ALA A 81 -20.13 26.15 -0.33
CA ALA A 81 -19.68 27.30 0.46
C ALA A 81 -19.42 28.52 -0.43
N ASN A 82 -18.73 28.36 -1.55
CA ASN A 82 -18.49 29.45 -2.51
C ASN A 82 -19.79 29.99 -3.13
N THR A 83 -20.76 29.11 -3.41
CA THR A 83 -22.06 29.52 -3.94
C THR A 83 -22.82 30.39 -2.93
N ILE A 84 -22.86 29.96 -1.66
CA ILE A 84 -23.51 30.71 -0.58
C ILE A 84 -22.81 32.06 -0.37
N ALA A 85 -21.47 32.08 -0.33
CA ALA A 85 -20.69 33.30 -0.20
C ALA A 85 -20.96 34.28 -1.36
N THR A 86 -21.08 33.77 -2.58
CA THR A 86 -21.39 34.59 -3.77
C THR A 86 -22.79 35.20 -3.67
N LEU A 87 -23.80 34.42 -3.26
CA LEU A 87 -25.16 34.93 -3.06
C LEU A 87 -25.21 36.01 -1.96
N ALA A 88 -24.50 35.78 -0.86
CA ALA A 88 -24.39 36.76 0.23
C ALA A 88 -23.72 38.06 -0.24
N LEU A 89 -22.66 37.97 -1.04
CA LEU A 89 -21.99 39.13 -1.62
C LEU A 89 -22.94 39.94 -2.51
N VAL A 90 -23.70 39.29 -3.40
CA VAL A 90 -24.66 39.96 -4.28
C VAL A 90 -25.76 40.65 -3.46
N ALA A 91 -26.31 39.98 -2.44
CA ALA A 91 -27.32 40.57 -1.57
C ALA A 91 -26.78 41.80 -0.81
N ALA A 92 -25.53 41.73 -0.32
CA ALA A 92 -24.88 42.85 0.36
C ALA A 92 -24.68 44.05 -0.58
N VAL A 93 -24.26 43.83 -1.82
CA VAL A 93 -24.09 44.89 -2.83
C VAL A 93 -25.43 45.58 -3.13
N ILE A 94 -26.52 44.80 -3.29
CA ILE A 94 -27.86 45.35 -3.52
C ILE A 94 -28.32 46.18 -2.31
N ALA A 95 -28.13 45.66 -1.09
CA ALA A 95 -28.51 46.37 0.13
C ALA A 95 -27.78 47.72 0.28
N ILE A 96 -26.48 47.76 -0.05
CA ILE A 96 -25.70 48.99 -0.06
C ILE A 96 -26.25 49.97 -1.10
N ALA A 97 -26.52 49.51 -2.33
CA ALA A 97 -27.05 50.35 -3.40
C ALA A 97 -28.42 50.95 -3.02
N VAL A 98 -29.33 50.14 -2.46
CA VAL A 98 -30.66 50.60 -2.01
C VAL A 98 -30.52 51.62 -0.87
N SER A 99 -29.63 51.37 0.10
CA SER A 99 -29.36 52.30 1.20
C SER A 99 -28.92 53.68 0.69
N ILE A 100 -27.97 53.71 -0.25
CA ILE A 100 -27.49 54.96 -0.86
C ILE A 100 -28.64 55.70 -1.56
N ILE A 101 -29.41 55.00 -2.40
CA ILE A 101 -30.53 55.60 -3.14
C ILE A 101 -31.59 56.17 -2.18
N SER A 102 -31.95 55.43 -1.14
CA SER A 102 -32.93 55.87 -0.14
C SER A 102 -32.47 57.09 0.66
N THR A 103 -31.16 57.21 0.90
CA THR A 103 -30.58 58.36 1.62
C THR A 103 -30.57 59.63 0.78
N PHE A 104 -30.47 59.52 -0.56
CA PHE A 104 -30.41 60.67 -1.46
C PHE A 104 -31.78 61.11 -2.00
N LEU A 105 -32.78 60.22 -2.06
CA LEU A 105 -34.13 60.52 -2.55
C LEU A 105 -35.17 60.69 -1.44
N GLY A 106 -34.79 60.44 -0.18
CA GLY A 106 -35.62 60.60 1.01
C GLY A 106 -35.50 61.97 1.66
#